data_AF-A0AAX0GED3-F1
#
_entry.id   AF-A0AAX0GED3-F1
#
_cell.length_a   1.000
_cell.length_b   1.000
_cell.length_c   1.000
_cell.angle_alpha   90.00
_cell.angle_beta   90.00
_cell.angle_gamma   90.00
#
_symmetry.space_group_name_H-M   'P 1'
#
loop_
_entity.id
_entity.type
_entity.pdbx_description
1 polymer ?
#
loop_
_entity_poly.entity_id
_entity_poly.type
_entity_poly.pdbx_seq_one_letter_code
_entity_poly.pdbx_strand_id
1 'polypeptide(L)'
;MKKTIKITTSLLLSFACVFSIGDFTKPHTVEAETVYSLTDSKPINEIFPDPKLAQVVANWLKLPSATSPVTQNQLNTVKSLHFDSKGVQSLEGVEYLKNLTQVFGYGNQVSDLGPLSNLTQLEIIQMPRNQISDLTPIANLTALMSLDFEFNNLQTIEPIKNLTNMLELNVSANPISDISAVKNMTQLEFLTIRDCEVSDLSPVENLSNMLMFWAGRNNISDITPLKNMSKLLGLSLFGNQIKDVSVIKNLTSLEDFDIKANQVSDISSLATSTTLETLTLSFNQIIDISSLKNLTNLTRLELANQTRVLDAVEVDDPLILPAPVIDENGSRVQPTKVSHAGIYANGEITWEGLQSNYILNYEYNLPVAIGSLTTTYSGKITQPLLEKPVNPITPVDPVDPVDPVDPVDPVDPVDPVDPVDPV
;
A
#
# COMPACT_ATOMS: atom_id res chain seq x y z
N MET A 1 44.20 -21.37 64.00
CA MET A 1 43.05 -21.52 64.93
C MET A 1 41.77 -21.43 64.12
N LYS A 2 40.87 -22.42 64.21
CA LYS A 2 39.57 -22.43 63.51
C LYS A 2 38.71 -21.23 63.92
N LYS A 3 37.98 -20.63 62.97
CA LYS A 3 36.52 -20.43 63.06
C LYS A 3 35.95 -19.87 61.75
N THR A 4 35.18 -20.72 61.08
CA THR A 4 34.05 -20.35 60.21
C THR A 4 32.99 -19.62 61.04
N ILE A 5 32.20 -18.71 60.44
CA ILE A 5 30.73 -18.56 60.61
C ILE A 5 30.24 -17.48 59.60
N LYS A 6 29.24 -17.87 58.79
CA LYS A 6 28.36 -17.01 57.96
C LYS A 6 27.30 -16.35 58.87
N ILE A 7 26.66 -15.26 58.42
CA ILE A 7 25.18 -15.08 58.28
C ILE A 7 24.80 -13.58 58.14
N THR A 8 24.35 -13.25 56.91
CA THR A 8 23.20 -12.42 56.41
C THR A 8 22.71 -11.08 57.01
N THR A 9 22.36 -10.18 56.06
CA THR A 9 21.20 -9.23 55.97
C THR A 9 21.14 -8.04 56.95
N SER A 10 20.75 -6.80 56.62
CA SER A 10 20.06 -6.17 55.48
C SER A 10 20.23 -4.63 55.50
N LEU A 11 20.06 -3.99 54.32
CA LEU A 11 19.54 -2.65 53.98
C LEU A 11 19.87 -1.40 54.85
N LEU A 12 20.35 -0.30 54.23
CA LEU A 12 19.56 0.84 53.67
C LEU A 12 20.41 2.13 53.50
N LEU A 13 19.94 3.03 52.60
CA LEU A 13 20.33 4.42 52.30
C LEU A 13 21.54 4.65 51.36
N SER A 14 21.55 5.57 50.38
CA SER A 14 20.66 6.71 50.07
C SER A 14 21.06 7.41 48.75
N PHE A 15 20.21 8.35 48.34
CA PHE A 15 20.31 9.42 47.31
C PHE A 15 19.87 9.08 45.89
N ALA A 16 19.13 9.92 45.15
CA ALA A 16 18.15 10.99 45.38
C ALA A 16 18.00 11.64 43.99
N CYS A 17 16.80 11.69 43.41
CA CYS A 17 16.50 12.64 42.33
C CYS A 17 15.08 13.18 42.51
N VAL A 18 14.96 14.48 42.28
CA VAL A 18 13.90 15.38 42.73
C VAL A 18 12.65 15.25 41.84
N PHE A 19 11.50 15.38 42.49
CA PHE A 19 10.14 15.24 41.98
C PHE A 19 9.73 16.25 40.88
N SER A 20 8.94 15.77 39.91
CA SER A 20 7.82 16.53 39.35
C SER A 20 6.55 16.06 40.05
N ILE A 21 5.75 16.99 40.55
CA ILE A 21 4.60 16.73 41.44
C ILE A 21 3.42 16.31 40.57
N GLY A 22 3.25 15.00 40.39
CA GLY A 22 2.01 14.38 39.92
C GLY A 22 1.22 13.82 41.11
N ASP A 23 -0.09 13.94 41.06
CA ASP A 23 -1.05 13.56 42.10
C ASP A 23 -0.89 12.09 42.56
N PHE A 24 -0.42 11.88 43.81
CA PHE A 24 -0.09 10.57 44.40
C PHE A 24 -1.22 9.95 45.23
N THR A 25 -2.48 10.41 45.12
CA THR A 25 -3.57 9.84 45.92
C THR A 25 -4.26 8.63 45.28
N LYS A 26 -3.76 8.10 44.16
CA LYS A 26 -4.22 6.82 43.61
C LYS A 26 -3.21 5.72 43.94
N PRO A 27 -3.62 4.65 44.66
CA PRO A 27 -2.77 3.48 44.76
C PRO A 27 -2.57 2.91 43.35
N HIS A 28 -1.36 3.06 42.80
CA HIS A 28 -0.94 2.24 41.68
C HIS A 28 -0.72 0.83 42.23
N THR A 29 -1.63 -0.07 41.92
CA THR A 29 -1.42 -1.51 42.09
C THR A 29 -0.23 -1.91 41.24
N VAL A 30 0.92 -2.10 41.88
CA VAL A 30 2.03 -2.86 41.30
C VAL A 30 1.56 -4.31 41.28
N GLU A 31 0.99 -4.75 40.17
CA GLU A 31 0.71 -6.17 39.96
C GLU A 31 2.07 -6.90 39.97
N ALA A 32 2.24 -7.82 40.91
CA ALA A 32 3.42 -8.66 40.96
C ALA A 32 3.50 -9.47 39.66
N GLU A 33 4.66 -9.49 39.00
CA GLU A 33 4.91 -10.37 37.85
C GLU A 33 4.55 -11.83 38.24
N THR A 34 3.54 -12.38 37.59
CA THR A 34 3.17 -13.80 37.78
C THR A 34 4.25 -14.68 37.19
N VAL A 35 5.12 -15.23 38.05
CA VAL A 35 6.18 -16.14 37.60
C VAL A 35 5.61 -17.56 37.41
N TYR A 36 5.26 -17.91 36.18
CA TYR A 36 4.81 -19.26 35.83
C TYR A 36 5.94 -20.27 36.00
N SER A 37 5.80 -21.24 36.90
CA SER A 37 6.78 -22.31 37.09
C SER A 37 6.12 -23.52 37.72
N LEU A 38 6.47 -24.72 37.25
CA LEU A 38 6.05 -25.94 37.92
C LEU A 38 6.87 -26.18 39.18
N THR A 39 6.21 -26.45 40.30
CA THR A 39 6.84 -26.91 41.55
C THR A 39 7.14 -28.40 41.53
N ASP A 40 6.29 -29.17 40.85
CA ASP A 40 6.35 -30.62 40.74
C ASP A 40 6.05 -31.06 39.30
N SER A 41 6.34 -32.32 38.98
CA SER A 41 6.00 -32.88 37.67
C SER A 41 4.49 -32.91 37.47
N LYS A 42 4.01 -32.47 36.30
CA LYS A 42 2.58 -32.48 35.93
C LYS A 42 2.35 -33.08 34.54
N PRO A 43 1.20 -33.73 34.28
CA PRO A 43 0.83 -34.14 32.93
C PRO A 43 0.82 -32.95 31.95
N ILE A 44 1.34 -33.15 30.73
CA ILE A 44 1.44 -32.08 29.72
C ILE A 44 0.08 -31.47 29.41
N ASN A 45 -0.98 -32.27 29.27
CA ASN A 45 -2.34 -31.81 28.99
C ASN A 45 -3.01 -31.03 30.15
N GLU A 46 -2.45 -31.06 31.36
CA GLU A 46 -2.88 -30.18 32.45
C GLU A 46 -2.18 -28.81 32.40
N ILE A 47 -1.04 -28.73 31.70
CA ILE A 47 -0.28 -27.48 31.50
C ILE A 47 -0.73 -26.80 30.22
N PHE A 48 -0.95 -27.58 29.16
CA PHE A 48 -1.41 -27.14 27.84
C PHE A 48 -2.81 -27.72 27.59
N PRO A 49 -3.90 -27.00 27.90
CA PRO A 49 -5.25 -27.55 27.78
C PRO A 49 -5.70 -27.81 26.34
N ASP A 50 -5.12 -27.11 25.36
CA ASP A 50 -5.32 -27.42 23.95
C ASP A 50 -4.69 -28.79 23.62
N PRO A 51 -5.48 -29.82 23.24
CA PRO A 51 -4.95 -31.16 23.05
C PRO A 51 -3.99 -31.27 21.85
N LYS A 52 -4.09 -30.38 20.86
CA LYS A 52 -3.18 -30.34 19.71
C LYS A 52 -1.84 -29.76 20.14
N LEU A 53 -1.85 -28.68 20.92
CA LEU A 53 -0.65 -28.09 21.47
C LEU A 53 0.04 -29.02 22.49
N ALA A 54 -0.73 -29.65 23.38
CA ALA A 54 -0.21 -30.63 24.31
C ALA A 54 0.52 -31.78 23.58
N GLN A 55 -0.05 -32.26 22.47
CA GLN A 55 0.59 -33.28 21.66
C GLN A 55 1.85 -32.77 20.95
N VAL A 56 1.86 -31.51 20.49
CA VAL A 56 3.06 -30.86 19.94
C VAL A 56 4.18 -30.85 20.97
N VAL A 57 3.89 -30.42 22.20
CA VAL A 57 4.87 -30.36 23.29
C VAL A 57 5.36 -31.76 23.69
N ALA A 58 4.45 -32.73 23.80
CA ALA A 58 4.80 -34.13 24.05
C ALA A 58 5.77 -34.67 22.99
N ASN A 59 5.48 -34.45 21.71
CA ASN A 59 6.33 -34.87 20.60
C ASN A 59 7.70 -34.20 20.64
N TRP A 60 7.73 -32.89 20.91
CA TRP A 60 8.97 -32.12 21.02
C TRP A 60 9.87 -32.69 22.12
N LEU A 61 9.29 -32.98 23.29
CA LEU A 61 9.99 -33.55 24.44
C LEU A 61 10.27 -35.05 24.30
N LYS A 62 9.85 -35.67 23.20
CA LYS A 62 9.97 -37.13 22.94
C LYS A 62 9.28 -37.97 24.01
N LEU A 63 8.15 -37.47 24.52
CA LEU A 63 7.33 -38.16 25.52
C LEU A 63 6.22 -38.97 24.84
N PRO A 64 5.79 -40.12 25.41
CA PRO A 64 4.85 -41.04 24.77
C PRO A 64 3.47 -40.44 24.43
N SER A 65 3.00 -39.48 25.21
CA SER A 65 1.65 -38.91 25.07
C SER A 65 1.53 -37.55 25.75
N ALA A 66 0.46 -36.82 25.42
CA ALA A 66 0.06 -35.59 26.13
C ALA A 66 -0.29 -35.81 27.62
N THR A 67 -0.47 -37.05 28.08
CA THR A 67 -0.69 -37.35 29.51
C THR A 67 0.60 -37.68 30.26
N SER A 68 1.75 -37.68 29.56
CA SER A 68 3.04 -37.96 30.18
C SER A 68 3.41 -36.84 31.16
N PRO A 69 3.91 -37.15 32.36
CA PRO A 69 4.34 -36.13 33.30
C PRO A 69 5.62 -35.44 32.83
N VAL A 70 5.68 -34.12 32.99
CA VAL A 70 6.82 -33.26 32.61
C VAL A 70 7.22 -32.34 33.76
N THR A 71 8.53 -32.10 33.88
CA THR A 71 9.13 -31.17 34.86
C THR A 71 9.43 -29.81 34.22
N GLN A 72 9.56 -28.75 35.04
CA GLN A 72 9.99 -27.44 34.55
C GLN A 72 11.35 -27.49 33.83
N ASN A 73 12.29 -28.33 34.28
CA ASN A 73 13.60 -28.48 33.64
C ASN A 73 13.47 -29.00 32.20
N GLN A 74 12.52 -29.90 31.93
CA GLN A 74 12.23 -30.37 30.59
C GLN A 74 11.57 -29.27 29.75
N LEU A 75 10.60 -28.53 30.28
CA LEU A 75 10.00 -27.38 29.58
C LEU A 75 11.03 -26.30 29.23
N ASN A 76 11.98 -26.03 30.12
CA ASN A 76 13.07 -25.08 29.89
C ASN A 76 14.04 -25.49 28.75
N THR A 77 13.97 -26.73 28.27
CA THR A 77 14.75 -27.13 27.08
C THR A 77 14.13 -26.64 25.78
N VAL A 78 12.83 -26.32 25.77
CA VAL A 78 12.11 -25.83 24.59
C VAL A 78 12.55 -24.39 24.30
N LYS A 79 13.26 -24.20 23.18
CA LYS A 79 13.68 -22.89 22.67
C LYS A 79 12.92 -22.42 21.44
N SER A 80 12.42 -23.37 20.65
CA SER A 80 11.56 -23.10 19.51
C SER A 80 10.36 -24.04 19.55
N LEU A 81 9.17 -23.46 19.32
CA LEU A 81 7.90 -24.17 19.30
C LEU A 81 7.31 -24.07 17.89
N HIS A 82 7.09 -25.23 17.25
CA HIS A 82 6.52 -25.33 15.90
C HIS A 82 5.20 -26.12 15.95
N PHE A 83 4.11 -25.52 15.49
CA PHE A 83 2.78 -26.15 15.47
C PHE A 83 1.98 -25.83 14.21
N ASP A 84 2.65 -25.76 13.06
CA ASP A 84 2.00 -25.45 11.78
C ASP A 84 0.91 -26.45 11.41
N SER A 85 -0.26 -25.92 11.04
CA SER A 85 -1.41 -26.66 10.52
C SER A 85 -1.85 -27.81 11.43
N LYS A 86 -1.81 -27.60 12.75
CA LYS A 86 -2.22 -28.60 13.76
C LYS A 86 -3.64 -28.39 14.28
N GLY A 87 -4.26 -27.26 13.94
CA GLY A 87 -5.58 -26.88 14.44
C GLY A 87 -5.55 -26.44 15.90
N VAL A 88 -4.42 -25.87 16.34
CA VAL A 88 -4.27 -25.28 17.69
C VAL A 88 -5.17 -24.05 17.78
N GLN A 89 -5.89 -23.92 18.89
CA GLN A 89 -6.79 -22.81 19.18
C GLN A 89 -6.29 -21.95 20.34
N SER A 90 -5.61 -22.55 21.32
CA SER A 90 -5.10 -21.85 22.50
C SER A 90 -3.60 -22.07 22.70
N LEU A 91 -2.92 -21.01 23.12
CA LEU A 91 -1.52 -21.02 23.55
C LEU A 91 -1.36 -21.20 25.07
N GLU A 92 -2.44 -21.41 25.82
CA GLU A 92 -2.37 -21.62 27.26
C GLU A 92 -1.37 -22.74 27.60
N GLY A 93 -0.50 -22.48 28.57
CA GLY A 93 0.64 -23.33 28.92
C GLY A 93 1.97 -22.88 28.34
N VAL A 94 1.97 -22.08 27.27
CA VAL A 94 3.21 -21.59 26.64
C VAL A 94 4.00 -20.67 27.57
N GLU A 95 3.34 -20.01 28.52
CA GLU A 95 3.97 -19.18 29.56
C GLU A 95 4.95 -19.96 30.47
N TYR A 96 4.88 -21.30 30.48
CA TYR A 96 5.84 -22.15 31.20
C TYR A 96 7.13 -22.42 30.40
N LEU A 97 7.19 -22.08 29.11
CA LEU A 97 8.36 -22.28 28.23
C LEU A 97 9.34 -21.10 28.34
N LYS A 98 9.96 -20.91 29.50
CA LYS A 98 10.75 -19.71 29.85
C LYS A 98 11.91 -19.35 28.93
N ASN A 99 12.46 -20.33 28.22
CA ASN A 99 13.60 -20.17 27.33
C ASN A 99 13.20 -20.14 25.85
N LEU A 100 11.90 -19.99 25.58
CA LEU A 100 11.38 -19.88 24.23
C LEU A 100 11.86 -18.57 23.59
N THR A 101 12.53 -18.70 22.46
CA THR A 101 12.99 -17.57 21.64
C THR A 101 12.24 -17.47 20.32
N GLN A 102 11.60 -18.56 19.88
CA GLN A 102 10.94 -18.61 18.57
C GLN A 102 9.61 -19.37 18.64
N VAL A 103 8.59 -18.83 17.96
CA VAL A 103 7.28 -19.48 17.83
C VAL A 103 6.82 -19.46 16.38
N PHE A 104 6.51 -20.64 15.84
CA PHE A 104 6.02 -20.84 14.47
C PHE A 104 4.69 -21.59 14.50
N GLY A 105 3.65 -21.00 13.93
CA GLY A 105 2.27 -21.48 14.04
C GLY A 105 1.39 -21.19 12.83
N TYR A 106 1.91 -21.39 11.61
CA TYR A 106 1.16 -21.17 10.36
C TYR A 106 -0.13 -21.98 10.31
N GLY A 107 -1.25 -21.34 9.95
CA GLY A 107 -2.49 -22.04 9.61
C GLY A 107 -3.17 -22.73 10.79
N ASN A 108 -3.43 -21.98 11.86
CA ASN A 108 -4.13 -22.45 13.06
C ASN A 108 -5.36 -21.56 13.35
N GLN A 109 -5.90 -21.65 14.57
CA GLN A 109 -7.09 -20.90 15.01
C GLN A 109 -6.77 -20.08 16.27
N VAL A 110 -5.49 -19.72 16.46
CA VAL A 110 -5.05 -18.94 17.61
C VAL A 110 -5.60 -17.51 17.50
N SER A 111 -6.15 -17.00 18.59
CA SER A 111 -6.63 -15.61 18.68
C SER A 111 -6.00 -14.82 19.83
N ASP A 112 -5.60 -15.51 20.90
CA ASP A 112 -5.03 -14.92 22.10
C ASP A 112 -3.51 -15.14 22.20
N LEU A 113 -2.76 -14.04 22.32
CA LEU A 113 -1.31 -14.02 22.54
C LEU A 113 -0.92 -13.82 24.01
N GLY A 114 -1.88 -13.71 24.93
CA GLY A 114 -1.68 -13.55 26.38
C GLY A 114 -0.59 -14.46 26.97
N PRO A 115 -0.58 -15.77 26.65
CA PRO A 115 0.45 -16.72 27.08
C PRO A 115 1.90 -16.36 26.70
N LEU A 116 2.11 -15.45 25.74
CA LEU A 116 3.44 -15.00 25.31
C LEU A 116 3.95 -13.78 26.09
N SER A 117 3.09 -13.09 26.85
CA SER A 117 3.33 -11.72 27.33
C SER A 117 4.56 -11.50 28.21
N ASN A 118 5.02 -12.55 28.90
CA ASN A 118 6.19 -12.49 29.79
C ASN A 118 7.42 -13.24 29.25
N LEU A 119 7.35 -13.73 28.00
CA LEU A 119 8.45 -14.45 27.36
C LEU A 119 9.41 -13.44 26.71
N THR A 120 10.08 -12.63 27.54
CA THR A 120 10.92 -11.48 27.13
C THR A 120 12.16 -11.86 26.31
N GLN A 121 12.46 -13.15 26.18
CA GLN A 121 13.51 -13.69 25.31
C GLN A 121 13.01 -14.00 23.88
N LEU A 122 11.72 -13.79 23.58
CA LEU A 122 11.18 -14.01 22.24
C LEU A 122 11.81 -13.05 21.22
N GLU A 123 12.36 -13.64 20.19
CA GLU A 123 13.02 -12.97 19.05
C GLU A 123 12.16 -13.08 17.79
N ILE A 124 11.45 -14.20 17.61
CA ILE A 124 10.69 -14.49 16.39
C ILE A 124 9.29 -15.01 16.74
N ILE A 125 8.26 -14.38 16.16
CA ILE A 125 6.88 -14.90 16.18
C ILE A 125 6.36 -14.90 14.75
N GLN A 126 6.12 -16.09 14.21
CA GLN A 126 5.52 -16.28 12.89
C GLN A 126 4.23 -17.08 13.04
N MET A 127 3.09 -16.38 13.00
CA MET A 127 1.75 -16.97 13.09
C MET A 127 0.82 -16.51 11.96
N PRO A 128 1.26 -16.59 10.68
CA PRO A 128 0.38 -16.29 9.56
C PRO A 128 -0.82 -17.25 9.52
N ARG A 129 -1.96 -16.78 9.00
CA ARG A 129 -3.22 -17.54 8.87
C ARG A 129 -3.73 -18.05 10.22
N ASN A 130 -4.03 -17.12 11.11
CA ASN A 130 -4.66 -17.35 12.41
C ASN A 130 -5.87 -16.40 12.58
N GLN A 131 -6.31 -16.16 13.82
CA GLN A 131 -7.45 -15.29 14.16
C GLN A 131 -7.04 -14.16 15.12
N ILE A 132 -5.76 -13.77 15.10
CA ILE A 132 -5.18 -12.78 16.01
C ILE A 132 -5.69 -11.39 15.64
N SER A 133 -6.16 -10.64 16.64
CA SER A 133 -6.64 -9.26 16.46
C SER A 133 -6.00 -8.26 17.42
N ASP A 134 -5.30 -8.73 18.46
CA ASP A 134 -4.68 -7.91 19.48
C ASP A 134 -3.19 -8.26 19.65
N LEU A 135 -2.33 -7.24 19.50
CA LEU A 135 -0.89 -7.34 19.71
C LEU A 135 -0.45 -6.77 21.07
N THR A 136 -1.36 -6.30 21.91
CA THR A 136 -1.06 -5.79 23.25
C THR A 136 -0.24 -6.77 24.10
N PRO A 137 -0.51 -8.10 24.07
CA PRO A 137 0.29 -9.05 24.84
C PRO A 137 1.78 -9.03 24.51
N ILE A 138 2.17 -8.68 23.27
CA ILE A 138 3.57 -8.70 22.83
C ILE A 138 4.24 -7.30 22.85
N ALA A 139 3.55 -6.26 23.31
CA ALA A 139 3.99 -4.87 23.24
C ALA A 139 5.33 -4.59 23.96
N ASN A 140 5.65 -5.40 24.99
CA ASN A 140 6.86 -5.24 25.81
C ASN A 140 7.96 -6.27 25.49
N LEU A 141 7.80 -7.11 24.48
CA LEU A 141 8.78 -8.13 24.10
C LEU A 141 9.89 -7.52 23.23
N THR A 142 10.69 -6.63 23.82
CA THR A 142 11.66 -5.79 23.09
C THR A 142 12.80 -6.55 22.41
N ALA A 143 12.95 -7.85 22.67
CA ALA A 143 13.91 -8.71 21.96
C ALA A 143 13.42 -9.14 20.56
N LEU A 144 12.15 -8.91 20.23
CA LEU A 144 11.57 -9.28 18.93
C LEU A 144 12.30 -8.58 17.78
N MET A 145 12.66 -9.38 16.78
CA MET A 145 13.33 -8.96 15.55
C MET A 145 12.57 -9.39 14.29
N SER A 146 11.71 -10.40 14.35
CA SER A 146 10.91 -10.86 13.22
C SER A 146 9.48 -11.18 13.65
N LEU A 147 8.51 -10.52 13.00
CA LEU A 147 7.08 -10.73 13.21
C LEU A 147 6.38 -11.03 11.88
N ASP A 148 5.66 -12.15 11.82
CA ASP A 148 4.74 -12.46 10.73
C ASP A 148 3.34 -12.77 11.28
N PHE A 149 2.41 -11.87 10.98
CA PHE A 149 0.98 -12.00 11.26
C PHE A 149 0.14 -11.87 9.99
N GLU A 150 0.67 -12.28 8.83
CA GLU A 150 -0.09 -12.28 7.58
C GLU A 150 -1.42 -13.04 7.73
N PHE A 151 -2.51 -12.57 7.10
CA PHE A 151 -3.82 -13.23 7.12
C PHE A 151 -4.31 -13.48 8.57
N ASN A 152 -4.44 -12.40 9.33
CA ASN A 152 -5.06 -12.38 10.65
C ASN A 152 -6.22 -11.36 10.64
N ASN A 153 -6.64 -10.90 11.82
CA ASN A 153 -7.75 -9.97 12.00
C ASN A 153 -7.28 -8.62 12.59
N LEU A 154 -6.03 -8.22 12.33
CA LEU A 154 -5.44 -7.00 12.89
C LEU A 154 -6.06 -5.76 12.26
N GLN A 155 -6.57 -4.84 13.10
CA GLN A 155 -7.03 -3.52 12.67
C GLN A 155 -5.93 -2.45 12.86
N THR A 156 -4.94 -2.73 13.71
CA THR A 156 -3.87 -1.81 14.06
C THR A 156 -2.62 -2.57 14.48
N ILE A 157 -1.48 -1.92 14.32
CA ILE A 157 -0.17 -2.38 14.81
C ILE A 157 0.43 -1.41 15.85
N GLU A 158 -0.35 -0.45 16.36
CA GLU A 158 0.12 0.52 17.37
C GLU A 158 0.78 -0.13 18.61
N PRO A 159 0.31 -1.29 19.14
CA PRO A 159 0.96 -1.92 20.29
C PRO A 159 2.45 -2.25 20.09
N ILE A 160 2.90 -2.48 18.85
CA ILE A 160 4.30 -2.86 18.57
C ILE A 160 5.23 -1.67 18.30
N LYS A 161 4.78 -0.42 18.49
CA LYS A 161 5.58 0.79 18.20
C LYS A 161 6.92 0.91 18.93
N ASN A 162 7.07 0.20 20.06
CA ASN A 162 8.28 0.24 20.89
C ASN A 162 9.24 -0.92 20.57
N LEU A 163 8.91 -1.81 19.63
CA LEU A 163 9.76 -2.94 19.23
C LEU A 163 10.82 -2.48 18.23
N THR A 164 11.77 -1.67 18.68
CA THR A 164 12.76 -0.99 17.81
C THR A 164 13.86 -1.90 17.26
N ASN A 165 13.95 -3.15 17.72
CA ASN A 165 14.90 -4.16 17.21
C ASN A 165 14.38 -4.90 15.98
N MET A 166 13.21 -4.53 15.45
CA MET A 166 12.58 -5.18 14.30
C MET A 166 13.48 -5.12 13.06
N LEU A 167 13.71 -6.28 12.45
CA LEU A 167 14.39 -6.47 11.17
C LEU A 167 13.38 -6.86 10.09
N GLU A 168 12.37 -7.66 10.44
CA GLU A 168 11.36 -8.18 9.52
C GLU A 168 9.94 -8.01 10.10
N LEU A 169 9.06 -7.37 9.34
CA LEU A 169 7.65 -7.23 9.70
C LEU A 169 6.75 -7.56 8.52
N ASN A 170 5.92 -8.59 8.68
CA ASN A 170 4.85 -8.92 7.74
C ASN A 170 3.50 -8.87 8.46
N VAL A 171 2.65 -7.94 8.03
CA VAL A 171 1.27 -7.77 8.53
C VAL A 171 0.26 -7.77 7.39
N SER A 172 0.64 -8.35 6.25
CA SER A 172 -0.17 -8.37 5.04
C SER A 172 -1.52 -9.07 5.23
N ALA A 173 -2.50 -8.75 4.38
CA ALA A 173 -3.85 -9.32 4.44
C ALA A 173 -4.51 -9.13 5.82
N ASN A 174 -4.36 -7.92 6.36
CA ASN A 174 -5.06 -7.42 7.53
C ASN A 174 -5.61 -6.01 7.19
N PRO A 175 -6.79 -5.61 7.68
CA PRO A 175 -7.39 -4.29 7.44
C PRO A 175 -6.68 -3.17 8.24
N ILE A 176 -5.38 -2.98 8.02
CA ILE A 176 -4.56 -1.96 8.66
C ILE A 176 -4.45 -0.77 7.71
N SER A 177 -4.78 0.42 8.20
CA SER A 177 -4.58 1.69 7.46
C SER A 177 -3.46 2.55 8.03
N ASP A 178 -3.25 2.49 9.35
CA ASP A 178 -2.22 3.25 10.06
C ASP A 178 -0.99 2.39 10.37
N ILE A 179 0.14 2.75 9.78
CA ILE A 179 1.45 2.13 10.01
C ILE A 179 2.39 2.99 10.86
N SER A 180 1.90 4.02 11.56
CA SER A 180 2.70 4.94 12.36
C SER A 180 3.58 4.26 13.43
N ALA A 181 3.22 3.05 13.86
CA ALA A 181 4.02 2.21 14.73
C ALA A 181 5.42 1.91 14.19
N VAL A 182 5.62 1.85 12.86
CA VAL A 182 6.91 1.45 12.27
C VAL A 182 7.96 2.57 12.27
N LYS A 183 7.57 3.83 12.55
CA LYS A 183 8.43 5.01 12.36
C LYS A 183 9.78 4.98 13.09
N ASN A 184 9.85 4.23 14.19
CA ASN A 184 11.05 4.10 15.03
C ASN A 184 11.78 2.77 14.83
N MET A 185 11.32 1.91 13.92
CA MET A 185 11.96 0.61 13.61
C MET A 185 13.11 0.82 12.62
N THR A 186 14.10 1.66 12.95
CA THR A 186 15.17 2.08 12.02
C THR A 186 16.08 0.94 11.56
N GLN A 187 15.97 -0.23 12.19
CA GLN A 187 16.68 -1.46 11.83
C GLN A 187 15.92 -2.30 10.78
N LEU A 188 14.70 -1.92 10.40
CA LEU A 188 13.85 -2.70 9.53
C LEU A 188 14.47 -2.84 8.14
N GLU A 189 14.64 -4.08 7.71
CA GLU A 189 15.19 -4.47 6.40
C GLU A 189 14.09 -5.00 5.48
N PHE A 190 13.06 -5.64 6.04
CA PHE A 190 11.97 -6.24 5.29
C PHE A 190 10.62 -5.79 5.88
N LEU A 191 9.83 -5.09 5.06
CA LEU A 191 8.46 -4.70 5.41
C LEU A 191 7.48 -5.21 4.35
N THR A 192 6.50 -6.00 4.79
CA THR A 192 5.40 -6.45 3.93
C THR A 192 4.06 -6.03 4.55
N ILE A 193 3.34 -5.20 3.81
CA ILE A 193 2.01 -4.65 4.14
C ILE A 193 1.06 -4.81 2.95
N ARG A 194 1.15 -5.94 2.23
CA ARG A 194 0.29 -6.19 1.07
C ARG A 194 -1.15 -6.40 1.52
N ASP A 195 -2.13 -6.03 0.70
CA ASP A 195 -3.55 -6.30 1.01
C ASP A 195 -3.98 -5.71 2.34
N CYS A 196 -3.57 -4.47 2.56
CA CYS A 196 -3.98 -3.64 3.68
C CYS A 196 -4.82 -2.47 3.15
N GLU A 197 -4.99 -1.43 3.95
CA GLU A 197 -5.72 -0.21 3.60
C GLU A 197 -4.83 1.04 3.69
N VAL A 198 -3.51 0.84 3.58
CA VAL A 198 -2.50 1.89 3.77
C VAL A 198 -2.56 2.90 2.63
N SER A 199 -2.48 4.18 2.97
CA SER A 199 -2.36 5.27 2.00
C SER A 199 -1.21 6.22 2.31
N ASP A 200 -0.86 6.39 3.59
CA ASP A 200 0.24 7.23 4.04
C ASP A 200 1.52 6.42 4.27
N LEU A 201 2.58 6.79 3.55
CA LEU A 201 3.92 6.23 3.70
C LEU A 201 4.88 7.14 4.50
N SER A 202 4.42 8.26 5.04
CA SER A 202 5.24 9.14 5.89
C SER A 202 5.96 8.40 7.05
N PRO A 203 5.37 7.35 7.68
CA PRO A 203 6.07 6.62 8.74
C PRO A 203 7.33 5.88 8.28
N VAL A 204 7.49 5.57 6.99
CA VAL A 204 8.67 4.85 6.50
C VAL A 204 9.81 5.76 6.04
N GLU A 205 9.66 7.09 6.09
CA GLU A 205 10.59 8.07 5.50
C GLU A 205 12.05 7.92 5.99
N ASN A 206 12.22 7.51 7.25
CA ASN A 206 13.53 7.38 7.90
C ASN A 206 14.04 5.94 8.00
N LEU A 207 13.38 4.96 7.36
CA LEU A 207 13.78 3.55 7.38
C LEU A 207 14.84 3.26 6.31
N SER A 208 16.01 3.89 6.44
CA SER A 208 17.08 3.83 5.43
C SER A 208 17.81 2.48 5.31
N ASN A 209 17.52 1.52 6.20
CA ASN A 209 18.05 0.15 6.13
C ASN A 209 17.19 -0.81 5.31
N MET A 210 16.04 -0.34 4.80
CA MET A 210 15.13 -1.16 4.01
C MET A 210 15.83 -1.78 2.79
N LEU A 211 15.70 -3.10 2.66
CA LEU A 211 16.17 -3.91 1.54
C LEU A 211 15.01 -4.35 0.64
N MET A 212 13.87 -4.72 1.24
CA MET A 212 12.67 -5.16 0.54
C MET A 212 11.43 -4.49 1.12
N PHE A 213 10.64 -3.84 0.25
CA PHE A 213 9.38 -3.24 0.64
C PHE A 213 8.24 -3.68 -0.28
N TRP A 214 7.30 -4.45 0.27
CA TRP A 214 6.16 -5.01 -0.46
C TRP A 214 4.86 -4.44 0.10
N ALA A 215 4.26 -3.51 -0.66
CA ALA A 215 3.06 -2.76 -0.28
C ALA A 215 2.00 -2.75 -1.40
N GLY A 216 1.95 -3.82 -2.21
CA GLY A 216 0.92 -3.99 -3.23
C GLY A 216 -0.50 -4.16 -2.66
N ARG A 217 -1.52 -3.80 -3.45
CA ARG A 217 -2.94 -3.82 -3.10
C ARG A 217 -3.24 -2.98 -1.86
N ASN A 218 -2.97 -1.69 -1.98
CA ASN A 218 -3.24 -0.66 -0.97
C ASN A 218 -3.87 0.58 -1.65
N ASN A 219 -3.99 1.68 -0.91
CA ASN A 219 -4.50 2.97 -1.37
C ASN A 219 -3.39 4.02 -1.52
N ILE A 220 -2.15 3.59 -1.81
CA ILE A 220 -0.99 4.48 -1.86
C ILE A 220 -1.03 5.30 -3.15
N SER A 221 -0.82 6.62 -3.04
CA SER A 221 -0.64 7.51 -4.19
C SER A 221 0.68 8.28 -4.17
N ASP A 222 1.23 8.53 -2.97
CA ASP A 222 2.48 9.25 -2.75
C ASP A 222 3.57 8.30 -2.26
N ILE A 223 4.66 8.23 -3.00
CA ILE A 223 5.85 7.43 -2.68
C ILE A 223 7.09 8.29 -2.43
N THR A 224 6.94 9.61 -2.33
CA THR A 224 8.04 10.51 -1.98
C THR A 224 8.74 10.20 -0.65
N PRO A 225 8.08 9.60 0.38
CA PRO A 225 8.78 9.16 1.59
C PRO A 225 9.90 8.15 1.34
N LEU A 226 9.90 7.42 0.22
CA LEU A 226 10.92 6.41 -0.08
C LEU A 226 12.29 7.00 -0.46
N LYS A 227 12.41 8.33 -0.63
CA LYS A 227 13.59 9.03 -1.18
C LYS A 227 14.94 8.70 -0.51
N ASN A 228 14.94 8.22 0.74
CA ASN A 228 16.15 7.91 1.51
C ASN A 228 16.53 6.42 1.49
N MET A 229 15.74 5.55 0.82
CA MET A 229 15.95 4.09 0.81
C MET A 229 16.97 3.67 -0.26
N SER A 230 18.18 4.23 -0.23
CA SER A 230 19.20 3.97 -1.27
C SER A 230 19.71 2.52 -1.31
N LYS A 231 19.44 1.72 -0.26
CA LYS A 231 19.77 0.30 -0.15
C LYS A 231 18.67 -0.64 -0.66
N LEU A 232 17.51 -0.10 -1.04
CA LEU A 232 16.35 -0.90 -1.43
C LEU A 232 16.68 -1.68 -2.70
N LEU A 233 16.60 -3.00 -2.62
CA LEU A 233 16.84 -3.95 -3.72
C LEU A 233 15.53 -4.31 -4.41
N GLY A 234 14.45 -4.48 -3.65
CA GLY A 234 13.14 -4.84 -4.17
C GLY A 234 12.01 -3.94 -3.67
N LEU A 235 11.20 -3.45 -4.59
CA LEU A 235 10.03 -2.62 -4.32
C LEU A 235 8.82 -3.13 -5.09
N SER A 236 7.77 -3.54 -4.38
CA SER A 236 6.51 -3.95 -4.99
C SER A 236 5.36 -3.09 -4.48
N LEU A 237 4.75 -2.35 -5.40
CA LEU A 237 3.68 -1.38 -5.20
C LEU A 237 2.49 -1.66 -6.14
N PHE A 238 2.34 -2.90 -6.63
CA PHE A 238 1.31 -3.23 -7.59
C PHE A 238 -0.11 -2.98 -7.05
N GLY A 239 -1.05 -2.56 -7.89
CA GLY A 239 -2.44 -2.38 -7.47
C GLY A 239 -2.62 -1.25 -6.46
N ASN A 240 -2.05 -0.09 -6.75
CA ASN A 240 -2.16 1.15 -5.96
C ASN A 240 -2.70 2.28 -6.86
N GLN A 241 -2.59 3.54 -6.41
CA GLN A 241 -3.07 4.74 -7.10
C GLN A 241 -1.93 5.69 -7.49
N ILE A 242 -0.73 5.15 -7.71
CA ILE A 242 0.50 5.94 -7.91
C ILE A 242 0.53 6.51 -9.33
N LYS A 243 0.92 7.78 -9.43
CA LYS A 243 1.10 8.50 -10.70
C LYS A 243 2.56 8.93 -10.91
N ASP A 244 3.18 9.45 -9.86
CA ASP A 244 4.52 9.99 -9.88
C ASP A 244 5.53 8.95 -9.34
N VAL A 245 6.45 8.54 -10.21
CA VAL A 245 7.56 7.63 -9.89
C VAL A 245 8.92 8.34 -9.93
N SER A 246 8.92 9.67 -9.83
CA SER A 246 10.14 10.48 -9.89
C SER A 246 11.14 10.18 -8.76
N VAL A 247 10.65 9.68 -7.62
CA VAL A 247 11.47 9.27 -6.46
C VAL A 247 12.40 8.09 -6.78
N ILE A 248 12.09 7.26 -7.79
CA ILE A 248 12.87 6.05 -8.10
C ILE A 248 14.32 6.36 -8.47
N LYS A 249 14.61 7.55 -9.01
CA LYS A 249 15.98 7.99 -9.29
C LYS A 249 16.89 8.03 -8.04
N ASN A 250 16.31 8.08 -6.85
CA ASN A 250 17.01 8.05 -5.57
C ASN A 250 17.30 6.63 -5.06
N LEU A 251 16.61 5.62 -5.59
CA LEU A 251 16.72 4.21 -5.18
C LEU A 251 17.82 3.52 -5.99
N THR A 252 19.06 3.94 -5.77
CA THR A 252 20.21 3.61 -6.63
C THR A 252 20.64 2.14 -6.62
N SER A 253 20.11 1.33 -5.71
CA SER A 253 20.38 -0.11 -5.63
C SER A 253 19.19 -0.96 -6.10
N LEU A 254 18.13 -0.35 -6.64
CA LEU A 254 16.91 -1.08 -6.97
C LEU A 254 17.14 -2.03 -8.15
N GLU A 255 16.80 -3.30 -7.95
CA GLU A 255 16.97 -4.40 -8.91
C GLU A 255 15.60 -4.94 -9.36
N ASP A 256 14.63 -5.03 -8.45
CA ASP A 256 13.27 -5.50 -8.72
C ASP A 256 12.26 -4.38 -8.41
N PHE A 257 11.56 -3.91 -9.44
CA PHE A 257 10.52 -2.89 -9.30
C PHE A 257 9.20 -3.31 -9.94
N ASP A 258 8.20 -3.53 -9.09
CA ASP A 258 6.83 -3.82 -9.51
C ASP A 258 5.89 -2.66 -9.20
N ILE A 259 5.43 -2.00 -10.26
CA ILE A 259 4.46 -0.90 -10.21
C ILE A 259 3.24 -1.20 -11.09
N LYS A 260 2.98 -2.48 -11.36
CA LYS A 260 1.85 -2.94 -12.17
C LYS A 260 0.52 -2.44 -11.61
N ALA A 261 -0.46 -2.18 -12.49
CA ALA A 261 -1.82 -1.78 -12.08
C ALA A 261 -1.81 -0.51 -11.20
N ASN A 262 -1.25 0.56 -11.73
CA ASN A 262 -1.22 1.90 -11.15
C ASN A 262 -1.71 2.92 -12.20
N GLN A 263 -1.44 4.21 -11.98
CA GLN A 263 -1.82 5.32 -12.86
C GLN A 263 -0.59 6.04 -13.43
N VAL A 264 0.54 5.35 -13.53
CA VAL A 264 1.81 5.94 -13.98
C VAL A 264 1.74 6.26 -15.47
N SER A 265 2.09 7.50 -15.83
CA SER A 265 2.07 7.97 -17.22
C SER A 265 3.42 8.46 -17.71
N ASP A 266 4.30 8.88 -16.80
CA ASP A 266 5.64 9.35 -17.06
C ASP A 266 6.64 8.47 -16.31
N ILE A 267 7.58 7.90 -17.07
CA ILE A 267 8.64 7.02 -16.58
C ILE A 267 10.03 7.54 -16.93
N SER A 268 10.15 8.84 -17.22
CA SER A 268 11.43 9.49 -17.54
C SER A 268 12.46 9.36 -16.42
N SER A 269 12.01 9.32 -15.15
CA SER A 269 12.87 9.10 -13.98
C SER A 269 13.59 7.75 -13.98
N LEU A 270 13.09 6.76 -14.73
CA LEU A 270 13.72 5.44 -14.83
C LEU A 270 14.97 5.44 -15.73
N ALA A 271 15.21 6.49 -16.52
CA ALA A 271 16.29 6.52 -17.51
C ALA A 271 17.70 6.30 -16.93
N THR A 272 17.89 6.56 -15.63
CA THR A 272 19.16 6.36 -14.92
C THR A 272 19.18 5.13 -14.02
N SER A 273 18.10 4.34 -13.95
CA SER A 273 17.95 3.20 -13.04
C SER A 273 18.58 1.93 -13.62
N THR A 274 19.87 2.00 -13.99
CA THR A 274 20.58 0.94 -14.73
C THR A 274 20.83 -0.34 -13.92
N THR A 275 20.53 -0.33 -12.62
CA THR A 275 20.60 -1.52 -11.74
C THR A 275 19.40 -2.44 -11.89
N LEU A 276 18.30 -1.97 -12.49
CA LEU A 276 17.07 -2.76 -12.64
C LEU A 276 17.31 -4.02 -13.49
N GLU A 277 16.91 -5.15 -12.93
CA GLU A 277 16.89 -6.47 -13.58
C GLU A 277 15.45 -6.90 -13.90
N THR A 278 14.50 -6.60 -13.01
CA THR A 278 13.07 -6.86 -13.20
C THR A 278 12.26 -5.57 -13.09
N LEU A 279 11.42 -5.31 -14.10
CA LEU A 279 10.55 -4.14 -14.14
C LEU A 279 9.15 -4.51 -14.66
N THR A 280 8.13 -4.37 -13.82
CA THR A 280 6.73 -4.64 -14.20
C THR A 280 5.91 -3.35 -14.20
N LEU A 281 5.54 -2.91 -15.40
CA LEU A 281 4.84 -1.65 -15.70
C LEU A 281 3.46 -1.89 -16.31
N SER A 282 3.04 -3.14 -16.49
CA SER A 282 1.74 -3.49 -17.09
C SER A 282 0.57 -2.81 -16.39
N PHE A 283 -0.52 -2.55 -17.13
CA PHE A 283 -1.72 -1.93 -16.59
C PHE A 283 -1.47 -0.53 -15.98
N ASN A 284 -0.73 0.32 -16.69
CA ASN A 284 -0.52 1.74 -16.36
C ASN A 284 -1.04 2.62 -17.51
N GLN A 285 -0.57 3.87 -17.61
CA GLN A 285 -0.96 4.87 -18.61
C GLN A 285 0.24 5.32 -19.46
N ILE A 286 1.20 4.43 -19.65
CA ILE A 286 2.48 4.73 -20.31
C ILE A 286 2.28 4.70 -21.82
N ILE A 287 2.67 5.79 -22.48
CA ILE A 287 2.63 5.91 -23.95
C ILE A 287 4.02 6.15 -24.56
N ASP A 288 5.02 6.50 -23.75
CA ASP A 288 6.40 6.72 -24.17
C ASP A 288 7.34 5.85 -23.32
N ILE A 289 8.07 4.95 -23.98
CA ILE A 289 9.03 4.04 -23.35
C ILE A 289 10.48 4.34 -23.74
N SER A 290 10.76 5.48 -24.37
CA SER A 290 12.10 5.87 -24.81
C SER A 290 13.11 5.96 -23.65
N SER A 291 12.64 6.26 -22.43
CA SER A 291 13.46 6.29 -21.22
C SER A 291 14.05 4.92 -20.85
N LEU A 292 13.44 3.82 -21.32
CA LEU A 292 13.88 2.48 -20.99
C LEU A 292 15.05 1.99 -21.88
N LYS A 293 15.37 2.70 -22.96
CA LYS A 293 16.35 2.28 -23.99
C LYS A 293 17.69 1.78 -23.43
N ASN A 294 18.18 2.43 -22.39
CA ASN A 294 19.49 2.18 -21.80
C ASN A 294 19.47 1.20 -20.62
N LEU A 295 18.29 0.65 -20.25
CA LEU A 295 18.15 -0.33 -19.18
C LEU A 295 18.48 -1.74 -19.67
N THR A 296 19.70 -1.92 -20.19
CA THR A 296 20.12 -3.15 -20.87
C THR A 296 20.40 -4.32 -19.92
N ASN A 297 20.34 -4.09 -18.60
CA ASN A 297 20.48 -5.14 -17.57
C ASN A 297 19.16 -5.87 -17.28
N LEU A 298 18.03 -5.39 -17.84
CA LEU A 298 16.73 -6.03 -17.65
C LEU A 298 16.74 -7.47 -18.18
N THR A 299 16.36 -8.39 -17.30
CA THR A 299 16.10 -9.79 -17.62
C THR A 299 14.60 -10.08 -17.71
N ARG A 300 13.76 -9.21 -17.12
CA ARG A 300 12.30 -9.26 -17.22
C ARG A 300 11.70 -7.86 -17.31
N LEU A 301 10.81 -7.68 -18.28
CA LEU A 301 10.08 -6.44 -18.53
C LEU A 301 8.65 -6.73 -18.95
N GLU A 302 7.68 -6.18 -18.22
CA GLU A 302 6.27 -6.28 -18.56
C GLU A 302 5.67 -4.90 -18.86
N LEU A 303 5.21 -4.68 -20.09
CA LEU A 303 4.69 -3.40 -20.59
C LEU A 303 3.25 -3.51 -21.13
N ALA A 304 2.58 -4.62 -20.93
CA ALA A 304 1.30 -4.90 -21.57
C ALA A 304 0.13 -4.14 -20.95
N ASN A 305 -0.95 -3.99 -21.73
CA ASN A 305 -2.25 -3.48 -21.28
C ASN A 305 -2.21 -2.06 -20.70
N GLN A 306 -1.48 -1.15 -21.31
CA GLN A 306 -1.58 0.27 -20.98
C GLN A 306 -2.95 0.82 -21.38
N THR A 307 -3.50 1.75 -20.59
CA THR A 307 -4.74 2.46 -20.93
C THR A 307 -4.61 3.93 -20.58
N ARG A 308 -4.81 4.82 -21.56
CA ARG A 308 -4.72 6.27 -21.34
C ARG A 308 -5.82 7.03 -22.07
N VAL A 309 -6.43 7.99 -21.38
CA VAL A 309 -7.28 9.01 -21.99
C VAL A 309 -6.44 10.27 -22.18
N LEU A 310 -6.39 10.79 -23.40
CA LEU A 310 -5.69 12.03 -23.74
C LEU A 310 -6.58 13.25 -23.52
N ASP A 311 -5.96 14.42 -23.49
CA ASP A 311 -6.68 15.69 -23.49
C ASP A 311 -7.49 15.83 -24.76
N ALA A 312 -8.71 16.36 -24.65
CA ALA A 312 -9.61 16.46 -25.78
C ALA A 312 -9.07 17.45 -26.84
N VAL A 313 -9.32 17.17 -28.11
CA VAL A 313 -8.90 18.01 -29.23
C VAL A 313 -10.10 18.50 -30.03
N GLU A 314 -10.02 19.72 -30.56
CA GLU A 314 -11.07 20.25 -31.41
C GLU A 314 -11.17 19.45 -32.72
N VAL A 315 -12.39 19.21 -33.19
CA VAL A 315 -12.61 18.58 -34.49
C VAL A 315 -12.18 19.53 -35.60
N ASP A 316 -11.29 19.03 -36.45
CA ASP A 316 -10.93 19.62 -37.74
C ASP A 316 -11.23 18.65 -38.89
N ASP A 317 -11.24 19.15 -40.13
CA ASP A 317 -11.42 18.33 -41.33
C ASP A 317 -10.44 18.74 -42.45
N PRO A 318 -9.38 17.95 -42.71
CA PRO A 318 -9.03 16.72 -41.99
C PRO A 318 -8.46 17.00 -40.59
N LEU A 319 -8.74 16.12 -39.62
CA LEU A 319 -8.04 16.11 -38.33
C LEU A 319 -6.73 15.34 -38.49
N ILE A 320 -5.61 15.97 -38.15
CA ILE A 320 -4.29 15.35 -38.15
C ILE A 320 -3.72 15.40 -36.74
N LEU A 321 -3.43 14.23 -36.17
CA LEU A 321 -2.81 14.12 -34.84
C LEU A 321 -1.54 13.27 -34.92
N PRO A 322 -0.52 13.56 -34.11
CA PRO A 322 0.60 12.66 -33.98
C PRO A 322 0.15 11.30 -33.42
N ALA A 323 0.72 10.21 -33.92
CA ALA A 323 0.50 8.89 -33.32
C ALA A 323 0.99 8.93 -31.86
N PRO A 324 0.15 8.53 -30.89
CA PRO A 324 0.37 8.89 -29.48
C PRO A 324 1.44 8.02 -28.80
N VAL A 325 1.81 6.88 -29.39
CA VAL A 325 2.73 5.91 -28.79
C VAL A 325 4.14 6.12 -29.33
N ILE A 326 5.11 6.16 -28.41
CA ILE A 326 6.55 6.29 -28.69
C ILE A 326 7.25 5.02 -28.21
N ASP A 327 8.06 4.41 -29.09
CA ASP A 327 8.84 3.21 -28.79
C ASP A 327 10.15 3.51 -28.04
N GLU A 328 10.94 2.46 -27.76
CA GLU A 328 12.22 2.56 -27.07
C GLU A 328 13.26 3.40 -27.84
N ASN A 329 13.06 3.61 -29.14
CA ASN A 329 13.94 4.39 -29.99
C ASN A 329 13.51 5.86 -30.10
N GLY A 330 12.42 6.26 -29.45
CA GLY A 330 11.86 7.59 -29.56
C GLY A 330 11.03 7.80 -30.84
N SER A 331 10.69 6.72 -31.55
CA SER A 331 9.92 6.78 -32.79
C SER A 331 8.43 6.62 -32.51
N ARG A 332 7.61 7.41 -33.22
CA ARG A 332 6.15 7.25 -33.17
C ARG A 332 5.76 5.95 -33.87
N VAL A 333 4.91 5.16 -33.22
CA VAL A 333 4.54 3.84 -33.73
C VAL A 333 3.18 3.84 -34.40
N GLN A 334 3.08 3.09 -35.50
CA GLN A 334 1.81 2.79 -36.13
C GLN A 334 0.92 1.97 -35.18
N PRO A 335 -0.28 2.47 -34.82
CA PRO A 335 -1.24 1.67 -34.07
C PRO A 335 -1.67 0.44 -34.89
N THR A 336 -1.89 -0.69 -34.21
CA THR A 336 -2.41 -1.90 -34.86
C THR A 336 -3.86 -1.74 -35.28
N LYS A 337 -4.60 -0.85 -34.62
CA LYS A 337 -5.96 -0.47 -34.99
C LYS A 337 -6.23 1.00 -34.67
N VAL A 338 -6.92 1.66 -35.60
CA VAL A 338 -7.36 3.05 -35.47
C VAL A 338 -8.86 3.10 -35.78
N SER A 339 -9.65 3.71 -34.89
CA SER A 339 -11.09 3.89 -35.13
C SER A 339 -11.38 4.89 -36.25
N HIS A 340 -12.60 4.87 -36.80
CA HIS A 340 -13.10 5.84 -37.78
C HIS A 340 -12.22 5.96 -39.04
N ALA A 341 -11.62 4.84 -39.46
CA ALA A 341 -10.80 4.75 -40.68
C ALA A 341 -9.59 5.71 -40.73
N GLY A 342 -9.04 6.10 -39.58
CA GLY A 342 -7.84 6.94 -39.54
C GLY A 342 -6.65 6.29 -40.23
N ILE A 343 -5.92 7.07 -41.04
CA ILE A 343 -4.81 6.61 -41.87
C ILE A 343 -3.49 7.05 -41.23
N TYR A 344 -2.63 6.09 -40.91
CA TYR A 344 -1.28 6.36 -40.40
C TYR A 344 -0.30 6.62 -41.54
N ALA A 345 0.45 7.72 -41.46
CA ALA A 345 1.58 8.03 -42.33
C ALA A 345 2.63 8.86 -41.60
N ASN A 346 3.90 8.48 -41.67
CA ASN A 346 5.05 9.26 -41.17
C ASN A 346 4.93 9.73 -39.70
N GLY A 347 4.34 8.92 -38.81
CA GLY A 347 4.19 9.27 -37.40
C GLY A 347 2.95 10.09 -37.06
N GLU A 348 2.12 10.40 -38.05
CA GLU A 348 0.84 11.09 -37.90
C GLU A 348 -0.31 10.19 -38.31
N ILE A 349 -1.51 10.54 -37.86
CA ILE A 349 -2.75 9.87 -38.22
C ILE A 349 -3.75 10.93 -38.68
N THR A 350 -4.36 10.69 -39.84
CA THR A 350 -5.31 11.61 -40.47
C THR A 350 -6.71 10.99 -40.48
N TRP A 351 -7.72 11.78 -40.13
CA TRP A 351 -9.14 11.45 -40.28
C TRP A 351 -9.84 12.53 -41.10
N GLU A 352 -10.83 12.10 -41.88
CA GLU A 352 -11.72 12.96 -42.66
C GLU A 352 -13.18 12.72 -42.23
N GLY A 353 -14.00 13.76 -42.24
CA GLY A 353 -15.44 13.66 -41.98
C GLY A 353 -15.80 13.27 -40.54
N LEU A 354 -15.02 13.71 -39.56
CA LEU A 354 -15.30 13.46 -38.14
C LEU A 354 -16.46 14.32 -37.62
N GLN A 355 -17.21 13.76 -36.67
CA GLN A 355 -18.20 14.49 -35.87
C GLN A 355 -17.65 14.71 -34.47
N SER A 356 -18.07 15.80 -33.83
CA SER A 356 -17.64 16.20 -32.47
C SER A 356 -18.01 15.22 -31.36
N ASN A 357 -19.08 14.46 -31.54
CA ASN A 357 -19.51 13.43 -30.61
C ASN A 357 -18.72 12.11 -30.75
N TYR A 358 -17.80 12.00 -31.72
CA TYR A 358 -16.99 10.80 -31.90
C TYR A 358 -15.89 10.71 -30.84
N ILE A 359 -15.54 9.47 -30.49
CA ILE A 359 -14.41 9.17 -29.61
C ILE A 359 -13.40 8.36 -30.43
N LEU A 360 -12.20 8.92 -30.61
CA LEU A 360 -11.14 8.23 -31.32
C LEU A 360 -10.46 7.22 -30.39
N ASN A 361 -10.20 6.02 -30.90
CA ASN A 361 -9.51 4.97 -30.18
C ASN A 361 -8.35 4.41 -31.00
N TYR A 362 -7.24 4.21 -30.32
CA TYR A 362 -6.04 3.56 -30.83
C TYR A 362 -5.80 2.28 -30.05
N GLU A 363 -5.49 1.19 -30.75
CA GLU A 363 -4.95 -0.03 -30.13
C GLU A 363 -3.57 -0.28 -30.71
N TYR A 364 -2.64 -0.73 -29.89
CA TYR A 364 -1.29 -1.11 -30.31
C TYR A 364 -0.85 -2.39 -29.60
N ASN A 365 -0.07 -3.18 -30.30
CA ASN A 365 0.48 -4.44 -29.82
C ASN A 365 1.78 -4.72 -30.57
N LEU A 366 2.90 -4.36 -29.95
CA LEU A 366 4.18 -4.22 -30.64
C LEU A 366 5.25 -5.03 -29.89
N PRO A 367 6.10 -5.79 -30.61
CA PRO A 367 7.32 -6.29 -30.03
C PRO A 367 8.28 -5.12 -29.81
N VAL A 368 8.91 -5.05 -28.63
CA VAL A 368 9.94 -4.05 -28.31
C VAL A 368 11.18 -4.76 -27.78
N ALA A 369 12.36 -4.18 -28.02
CA ALA A 369 13.63 -4.77 -27.62
C ALA A 369 14.46 -3.80 -26.77
N ILE A 370 14.82 -4.20 -25.56
CA ILE A 370 15.69 -3.43 -24.67
C ILE A 370 16.92 -4.28 -24.35
N GLY A 371 18.08 -3.91 -24.91
CA GLY A 371 19.25 -4.77 -24.90
C GLY A 371 18.97 -6.08 -25.64
N SER A 372 19.12 -7.22 -24.95
CA SER A 372 18.79 -8.55 -25.48
C SER A 372 17.36 -9.01 -25.16
N LEU A 373 16.66 -8.29 -24.29
CA LEU A 373 15.32 -8.65 -23.85
C LEU A 373 14.28 -8.20 -24.88
N THR A 374 13.41 -9.12 -25.27
CA THR A 374 12.23 -8.79 -26.09
C THR A 374 10.96 -8.96 -25.24
N THR A 375 10.02 -8.04 -25.40
CA THR A 375 8.72 -8.10 -24.73
C THR A 375 7.63 -7.49 -25.62
N THR A 376 6.40 -7.49 -25.13
CA THR A 376 5.25 -6.88 -25.83
C THR A 376 4.84 -5.60 -25.14
N TYR A 377 4.82 -4.52 -25.91
CA TYR A 377 4.27 -3.23 -25.52
C TYR A 377 2.89 -3.07 -26.16
N SER A 378 1.85 -3.05 -25.33
CA SER A 378 0.47 -3.04 -25.81
C SER A 378 -0.43 -2.16 -24.97
N GLY A 379 -1.50 -1.67 -25.57
CA GLY A 379 -2.45 -0.84 -24.88
C GLY A 379 -3.55 -0.27 -25.74
N LYS A 380 -4.41 0.51 -25.10
CA LYS A 380 -5.52 1.23 -25.70
C LYS A 380 -5.46 2.70 -25.30
N ILE A 381 -5.63 3.58 -26.28
CA ILE A 381 -5.63 5.03 -26.05
C ILE A 381 -6.97 5.58 -26.53
N THR A 382 -7.54 6.47 -25.73
CA THR A 382 -8.78 7.17 -26.04
C THR A 382 -8.47 8.66 -26.21
N GLN A 383 -8.90 9.21 -27.34
CA GLN A 383 -8.77 10.63 -27.68
C GLN A 383 -10.17 11.23 -27.83
N PRO A 384 -10.65 11.97 -26.83
CA PRO A 384 -11.92 12.71 -26.92
C PRO A 384 -11.83 13.84 -27.94
N LEU A 385 -12.96 14.18 -28.54
CA LEU A 385 -13.11 15.30 -29.46
C LEU A 385 -14.01 16.39 -28.86
N LEU A 386 -13.77 17.64 -29.24
CA LEU A 386 -14.58 18.82 -28.86
C LEU A 386 -15.11 19.53 -30.11
N GLU A 387 -16.28 20.16 -30.00
CA GLU A 387 -16.75 21.08 -31.02
C GLU A 387 -15.88 22.34 -31.07
N LYS A 388 -15.61 22.83 -32.29
CA LYS A 388 -15.04 24.16 -32.47
C LYS A 388 -16.01 25.20 -31.89
N PRO A 389 -15.53 26.19 -31.10
CA PRO A 389 -16.37 27.28 -30.64
C PRO A 389 -17.03 27.99 -31.83
N VAL A 390 -18.36 28.13 -31.80
CA VAL A 390 -19.06 28.93 -32.81
C VAL A 390 -18.77 30.41 -32.52
N ASN A 391 -18.19 31.13 -33.49
CA ASN A 391 -17.99 32.57 -33.35
C ASN A 391 -19.33 33.26 -33.03
N PRO A 392 -19.36 34.28 -32.15
CA PRO A 392 -20.57 35.04 -31.91
C PRO A 392 -21.07 35.62 -33.24
N ILE A 393 -22.31 35.30 -33.59
CA ILE A 393 -23.01 35.89 -34.73
C ILE A 393 -22.99 37.40 -34.60
N THR A 394 -22.54 38.10 -35.64
CA THR A 394 -22.72 39.55 -35.77
C THR A 394 -24.21 39.85 -35.68
N PRO A 395 -24.64 40.83 -34.85
CA PRO A 395 -26.04 41.25 -34.83
C PRO A 395 -26.47 41.56 -36.26
N VAL A 396 -27.61 41.00 -36.67
CA VAL A 396 -28.27 41.41 -37.91
C VAL A 396 -28.50 42.91 -37.88
N ASP A 397 -28.20 43.60 -38.99
CA ASP A 397 -28.50 45.02 -39.13
C ASP A 397 -29.99 45.28 -38.83
N PRO A 398 -30.34 46.40 -38.16
CA PRO A 398 -31.73 46.76 -37.95
C PRO A 398 -32.48 46.75 -39.28
N VAL A 399 -33.66 46.14 -39.31
CA VAL A 399 -34.56 46.27 -40.45
C VAL A 399 -34.86 47.75 -40.69
N ASP A 400 -34.85 48.17 -41.96
CA ASP A 400 -35.19 49.55 -42.33
C ASP A 400 -36.58 49.91 -41.75
N PRO A 401 -36.77 51.13 -41.22
CA PRO A 401 -38.07 51.59 -40.77
C PRO A 401 -39.08 51.48 -41.90
N VAL A 402 -40.24 50.88 -41.62
CA VAL A 402 -41.40 50.97 -42.52
C VAL A 402 -41.78 52.44 -42.69
N ASP A 403 -42.06 52.85 -43.93
CA ASP A 403 -42.48 54.22 -44.24
C ASP A 403 -43.71 54.62 -43.38
N PRO A 404 -43.75 55.87 -42.87
CA PRO A 404 -44.90 56.35 -42.12
C PRO A 404 -46.16 56.27 -42.97
N VAL A 405 -47.24 55.75 -42.39
CA VAL A 405 -48.58 55.84 -42.99
C VAL A 405 -49.03 57.29 -43.05
N ASP A 406 -49.62 57.69 -44.18
CA ASP A 406 -50.14 59.05 -44.37
C ASP A 406 -51.18 59.43 -43.30
N PRO A 407 -51.20 60.70 -42.84
CA PRO A 407 -52.19 61.17 -41.88
C PRO A 407 -53.61 61.00 -42.43
N VAL A 408 -54.50 60.46 -41.60
CA VAL A 408 -55.95 60.46 -41.87
C VAL A 408 -56.50 61.88 -41.82
N ASP A 409 -57.34 62.22 -42.81
CA ASP A 409 -57.97 63.54 -42.92
C ASP A 409 -58.81 63.89 -41.68
N PRO A 410 -58.84 65.17 -41.27
CA PRO A 410 -59.65 65.62 -40.13
C PRO A 410 -61.14 65.37 -40.36
N VAL A 411 -61.82 64.89 -39.32
CA VAL A 411 -63.29 64.77 -39.28
C VAL A 411 -63.94 66.15 -39.21
N ASP A 412 -64.98 66.36 -40.01
CA ASP A 412 -65.75 67.61 -40.05
C ASP A 412 -66.47 67.90 -38.71
N PRO A 413 -66.59 69.19 -38.31
CA PRO A 413 -67.26 69.58 -37.08
C PRO A 413 -68.75 69.21 -37.08
N VAL A 414 -69.24 68.76 -35.94
CA VAL A 414 -70.66 68.43 -35.71
C VAL A 414 -71.48 69.72 -35.58
N ASP A 415 -72.64 69.78 -36.24
CA ASP A 415 -73.53 70.95 -36.22
C ASP A 415 -74.10 71.25 -34.81
N PRO A 416 -74.33 72.54 -34.46
CA PRO A 416 -74.88 72.92 -33.16
C PRO A 416 -76.31 72.41 -32.96
N VAL A 417 -76.58 71.91 -31.76
CA VAL A 417 -77.92 71.52 -31.31
C VAL A 417 -78.78 72.74 -30.96
N ASP A 418 -80.04 72.74 -31.41
CA ASP A 418 -81.02 73.80 -31.12
C ASP A 418 -81.40 73.88 -29.63
N PRO A 419 -81.59 75.08 -29.06
CA PRO A 419 -82.00 75.25 -27.68
C PRO A 419 -83.45 74.82 -27.43
N VAL A 420 -83.68 74.17 -26.29
CA VAL A 420 -84.98 73.70 -25.81
C VAL A 420 -85.70 74.85 -25.07
N ASP A 421 -86.95 75.14 -25.41
CA ASP A 421 -87.76 76.16 -24.72
C ASP A 421 -88.10 75.75 -23.27
N PRO A 422 -87.96 76.65 -22.27
CA PRO A 422 -88.40 76.40 -20.90
C PRO A 422 -89.91 76.66 -20.70
N VAL A 423 -90.49 75.93 -19.74
CA VAL A 423 -91.92 75.84 -19.36
C VAL A 423 -92.53 77.17 -18.88
#